data_AF-A0A4R1Q9I5-F1
#
_entry.id   AF-A0A4R1Q9I5-F1
#
_cell.length_a   1.000
_cell.length_b   1.000
_cell.length_c   1.000
_cell.angle_alpha   90.00
_cell.angle_beta   90.00
_cell.angle_gamma   90.00
#
_symmetry.space_group_name_H-M   'P 1'
#
loop_
_entity.id
_entity.type
_entity.pdbx_description
1 polymer ?
#
loop_
_entity_poly.entity_id
_entity_poly.type
_entity_poly.pdbx_seq_one_letter_code
_entity_poly.pdbx_strand_id
1 'polypeptide(L)'
;MNSTLRIVLGNTERTAEEVISFFRHHVDDFAGLHMEAVETNPQRVGQLIIDVQAPSESVDTAKLRKMLNETGECMFQVDSIEKR
;
A
#
# COMPACT_ATOMS: atom_id res chain seq x y z
N MET A 1 -2.16 -18.02 7.44
CA MET A 1 -3.38 -17.45 6.83
C MET A 1 -3.00 -16.10 6.23
N ASN A 2 -3.46 -15.80 5.01
CA ASN A 2 -3.26 -14.48 4.43
C ASN A 2 -4.41 -13.56 4.87
N SER A 3 -4.10 -12.34 5.28
CA SER A 3 -5.06 -11.26 5.49
C SER A 3 -4.98 -10.27 4.34
N THR A 4 -6.07 -9.58 4.09
CA THR A 4 -6.10 -8.46 3.16
C THR A 4 -5.77 -7.19 3.94
N LEU A 5 -4.79 -6.43 3.47
CA LEU A 5 -4.51 -5.09 3.97
C LEU A 5 -5.08 -4.08 2.98
N ARG A 6 -5.94 -3.19 3.45
CA ARG A 6 -6.40 -2.05 2.68
C ARG A 6 -5.50 -0.86 2.97
N ILE A 7 -4.79 -0.38 1.97
CA ILE A 7 -3.92 0.79 2.03
C ILE A 7 -4.63 1.95 1.34
N VAL A 8 -4.80 3.05 2.06
CA VAL A 8 -5.36 4.30 1.53
C VAL A 8 -4.23 5.30 1.38
N LEU A 9 -4.06 5.81 0.17
CA LEU A 9 -3.07 6.81 -0.20
C LEU A 9 -3.77 8.13 -0.50
N GLY A 10 -3.28 9.20 0.10
CA GLY A 10 -3.65 10.58 -0.19
C GLY A 10 -2.55 11.32 -0.93
N ASN A 11 -2.90 12.51 -1.43
CA ASN A 11 -2.03 13.44 -2.13
C ASN A 11 -1.18 12.79 -3.23
N THR A 12 -1.78 11.89 -4.01
CA THR A 12 -1.07 11.23 -5.11
C THR A 12 -1.62 11.63 -6.47
N GLU A 13 -0.73 12.08 -7.34
CA GLU A 13 -1.01 12.24 -8.78
C GLU A 13 -0.68 10.95 -9.56
N ARG A 14 -0.20 9.92 -8.85
CA ARG A 14 0.22 8.65 -9.45
C ARG A 14 -0.98 7.75 -9.69
N THR A 15 -0.89 7.03 -10.79
CA THR A 15 -1.81 5.96 -11.14
C THR A 15 -1.66 4.79 -10.17
N ALA A 16 -2.69 3.96 -10.11
CA ALA A 16 -2.62 2.78 -9.28
C ALA A 16 -1.50 1.84 -9.70
N GLU A 17 -1.29 1.67 -11.01
CA GLU A 17 -0.24 0.82 -11.55
C GLU A 17 1.16 1.29 -11.16
N GLU A 18 1.44 2.60 -11.19
CA GLU A 18 2.72 3.16 -10.76
C GLU A 18 2.99 2.85 -9.29
N VAL A 19 1.99 3.04 -8.43
CA VAL A 19 2.12 2.79 -7.00
C VAL A 19 2.26 1.30 -6.70
N ILE A 20 1.49 0.45 -7.37
CA ILE A 20 1.59 -1.01 -7.20
C ILE A 20 2.98 -1.50 -7.64
N SER A 21 3.49 -0.99 -8.77
CA SER A 21 4.84 -1.30 -9.24
C SER A 21 5.90 -0.84 -8.24
N PHE A 22 5.72 0.34 -7.66
CA PHE A 22 6.58 0.88 -6.61
C PHE A 22 6.57 0.01 -5.34
N PHE A 23 5.37 -0.40 -4.89
CA PHE A 23 5.24 -1.30 -3.74
C PHE A 23 5.87 -2.66 -4.01
N ARG A 24 5.68 -3.27 -5.18
CA ARG A 24 6.32 -4.53 -5.52
C ARG A 24 7.85 -4.43 -5.44
N HIS A 25 8.44 -3.36 -5.99
CA HIS A 25 9.89 -3.16 -5.94
C HIS A 25 10.45 -2.99 -4.52
N HIS A 26 9.72 -2.33 -3.62
CA HIS A 26 10.26 -1.95 -2.30
C HIS A 26 9.74 -2.82 -1.15
N VAL A 27 8.63 -3.52 -1.33
CA VAL A 27 7.94 -4.25 -0.26
C VAL A 27 8.13 -5.77 -0.39
N ASP A 28 8.41 -6.30 -1.59
CA ASP A 28 8.85 -7.69 -1.75
C ASP A 28 10.09 -7.96 -0.89
N ASP A 29 10.99 -6.97 -0.79
CA ASP A 29 12.20 -7.01 0.05
C ASP A 29 11.93 -7.08 1.55
N PHE A 30 10.73 -6.73 2.02
CA PHE A 30 10.49 -6.48 3.45
C PHE A 30 9.69 -7.59 4.15
N ALA A 31 8.94 -8.43 3.45
CA ALA A 31 8.10 -9.45 4.12
C ALA A 31 7.55 -10.62 3.26
N GLY A 32 7.94 -10.80 2.00
CA GLY A 32 7.24 -11.75 1.12
C GLY A 32 5.75 -11.40 0.97
N LEU A 33 5.46 -10.09 1.03
CA LEU A 33 4.14 -9.51 0.86
C LEU A 33 3.72 -9.69 -0.59
N HIS A 34 2.93 -10.72 -0.88
CA HIS A 34 2.44 -10.94 -2.23
C HIS A 34 1.36 -9.90 -2.56
N MET A 35 1.80 -8.77 -3.13
CA MET A 35 0.91 -7.66 -3.48
C MET A 35 0.19 -7.94 -4.79
N GLU A 36 -0.93 -8.64 -4.69
CA GLU A 36 -1.98 -8.60 -5.68
C GLU A 36 -2.88 -7.42 -5.36
N ALA A 37 -2.83 -6.39 -6.19
CA ALA A 37 -3.78 -5.29 -6.11
C ALA A 37 -5.14 -5.77 -6.58
N VAL A 38 -6.10 -5.86 -5.67
CA VAL A 38 -7.41 -6.47 -5.97
C VAL A 38 -8.40 -5.44 -6.50
N GLU A 39 -8.31 -4.18 -6.07
CA GLU A 39 -9.24 -3.13 -6.47
C GLU A 39 -8.61 -1.75 -6.29
N THR A 40 -8.79 -0.87 -7.27
CA THR A 40 -8.30 0.51 -7.24
C THR A 40 -9.48 1.43 -7.47
N ASN A 41 -9.93 2.12 -6.42
CA ASN A 41 -11.09 3.00 -6.51
C ASN A 41 -10.66 4.45 -6.20
N PRO A 42 -10.56 5.33 -7.21
CA PRO A 42 -10.31 6.75 -6.97
C PRO A 42 -11.56 7.36 -6.32
N GLN A 43 -11.60 7.38 -4.98
CA GLN A 43 -12.73 7.93 -4.25
C GLN A 43 -12.79 9.47 -4.34
N ARG A 44 -11.65 10.14 -4.54
CA ARG A 44 -11.49 11.59 -4.74
C ARG A 44 -10.23 11.88 -5.56
N VAL A 45 -10.17 13.04 -6.24
CA VAL A 45 -8.94 13.50 -6.90
C VAL A 45 -7.80 13.54 -5.87
N GLY A 46 -6.69 12.88 -6.17
CA GLY A 46 -5.54 12.80 -5.26
C GLY A 46 -5.59 11.66 -4.24
N GLN A 47 -6.62 10.80 -4.25
CA GLN A 47 -6.73 9.64 -3.35
C GLN A 47 -6.81 8.32 -4.11
N LEU A 48 -6.07 7.32 -3.64
CA LEU A 48 -6.00 5.98 -4.21
C LEU A 48 -6.13 4.92 -3.09
N ILE A 49 -6.95 3.89 -3.34
CA ILE A 49 -7.11 2.76 -2.42
C ILE A 49 -6.51 1.52 -3.09
N ILE A 50 -5.71 0.75 -2.34
CA ILE A 50 -5.08 -0.49 -2.80
C ILE A 50 -5.31 -1.57 -1.74
N ASP A 51 -5.97 -2.64 -2.13
CA ASP A 51 -6.05 -3.86 -1.31
C ASP A 51 -4.89 -4.80 -1.68
N VAL A 52 -4.09 -5.23 -0.68
CA VAL A 52 -2.94 -6.13 -0.86
C VAL A 52 -3.08 -7.36 0.03
N GLN A 53 -2.60 -8.52 -0.43
CA GLN A 53 -2.55 -9.72 0.39
C GLN A 53 -1.25 -9.81 1.17
N ALA A 54 -1.36 -10.22 2.43
CA ALA A 54 -0.24 -10.27 3.35
C ALA A 54 -0.32 -11.47 4.31
N PRO A 55 0.81 -12.05 4.73
CA PRO A 55 0.82 -12.98 5.86
C PRO A 55 0.33 -12.25 7.12
N SER A 56 -0.85 -12.61 7.65
CA SER A 56 -1.62 -11.75 8.57
C SER A 56 -0.96 -11.49 9.92
N GLU A 57 -0.19 -12.45 10.41
CA GLU A 57 0.30 -12.49 11.79
C GLU A 57 1.59 -11.68 11.99
N SER A 58 2.32 -11.32 10.93
CA SER A 58 3.62 -10.66 11.04
C SER A 58 3.66 -9.21 10.57
N VAL A 59 2.60 -8.70 9.93
CA VAL A 59 2.62 -7.33 9.41
C VAL A 59 2.30 -6.32 10.50
N ASP A 60 3.33 -5.57 10.89
CA ASP A 60 3.23 -4.32 11.61
C ASP A 60 2.81 -3.20 10.64
N THR A 61 1.55 -2.78 10.75
CA THR A 61 0.97 -1.76 9.87
C THR A 61 1.55 -0.37 10.12
N ALA A 62 2.04 -0.07 11.34
CA ALA A 62 2.68 1.21 11.63
C ALA A 62 4.06 1.28 10.98
N LYS A 63 4.84 0.19 11.05
CA LYS A 63 6.13 0.09 10.37
C LYS A 63 5.98 0.13 8.85
N LEU A 64 4.99 -0.58 8.30
CA LEU A 64 4.67 -0.56 6.88
C LEU A 64 4.29 0.85 6.41
N ARG A 65 3.40 1.54 7.14
CA ARG A 65 3.02 2.92 6.84
C ARG A 65 4.22 3.87 6.83
N LYS A 66 5.05 3.80 7.87
CA LYS A 66 6.24 4.65 7.98
C LYS A 66 7.18 4.44 6.79
N MET A 67 7.49 3.19 6.47
CA MET A 67 8.37 2.86 5.35
C MET A 67 7.80 3.31 4.01
N LEU A 68 6.50 3.07 3.75
CA LEU A 68 5.86 3.50 2.51
C LEU A 68 5.87 5.03 2.35
N ASN A 69 5.70 5.78 3.44
CA ASN A 69 5.80 7.24 3.43
C ASN A 69 7.25 7.73 3.25
N GLU A 70 8.21 7.08 3.89
CA GLU A 70 9.64 7.41 3.75
C GLU A 70 10.13 7.14 2.33
N THR A 71 9.71 6.03 1.73
CA THR A 71 10.13 5.62 0.39
C THR A 71 9.34 6.38 -0.69
N GLY A 72 8.04 6.59 -0.47
CA GLY A 72 7.17 7.33 -1.38
C GLY A 72 7.49 8.82 -1.44
N GLU A 73 8.17 9.37 -0.43
CA GLU A 73 8.56 10.78 -0.30
C GLU A 73 7.42 11.74 -0.69
N CYS A 74 7.57 12.43 -1.82
CA CYS A 74 6.60 13.41 -2.34
C CYS A 74 5.59 12.82 -3.33
N MET A 75 5.71 11.54 -3.71
CA MET A 75 4.89 10.91 -4.74
C MET A 75 3.51 10.48 -4.25
N PHE A 76 3.42 10.08 -2.98
CA PHE A 76 2.17 9.75 -2.30
C PHE A 76 2.37 9.80 -0.78
N GLN A 77 1.28 9.86 -0.04
CA GLN A 77 1.26 9.69 1.42
C GLN A 77 0.24 8.63 1.79
N VAL A 78 0.61 7.70 2.68
CA VAL A 78 -0.28 6.71 3.25
C VAL A 78 -1.12 7.36 4.35
N ASP A 79 -2.41 7.51 4.07
CA ASP A 79 -3.42 8.00 5.00
C ASP A 79 -3.77 6.95 6.05
N SER A 80 -4.02 5.70 5.62
CA SER A 80 -4.35 4.59 6.53
C SER A 80 -3.96 3.22 5.97
N ILE A 81 -3.77 2.25 6.86
CA ILE A 81 -3.62 0.82 6.54
C ILE A 81 -4.55 0.03 7.48
N GLU A 82 -5.52 -0.69 6.92
CA GLU A 82 -6.53 -1.46 7.65
C GLU A 82 -6.38 -2.96 7.36
N LYS A 83 -6.42 -3.80 8.41
CA LYS A 83 -6.50 -5.26 8.24
C LYS A 83 -7.97 -5.66 8.01
N ARG A 84 -8.23 -6.46 6.98
CA ARG A 84 -9.53 -7.07 6.65
C ARG A 84 -9.47 -8.58 6.71
#